data_AF-A0A3C1YTG5-F1
#
_entry.id   AF-A0A3C1YTG5-F1
#
_cell.length_a   1.000
_cell.length_b   1.000
_cell.length_c   1.000
_cell.angle_alpha   90.00
_cell.angle_beta   90.00
_cell.angle_gamma   90.00
#
_symmetry.space_group_name_H-M   'P 1'
#
loop_
_entity.id
_entity.type
_entity.pdbx_description
1 polymer ?
#
loop_
_entity_poly.entity_id
_entity_poly.type
_entity_poly.pdbx_seq_one_letter_code
_entity_poly.pdbx_strand_id
1 'polypeptide(L)'
;MTDTPANLKKVMNGEVVELVCSNIRGSFALLKKISLVKEVQAFGDRLNLVVNSSINDMQSIIQYLEENSIEITDWRVVQPSLENVFISLLTDRKIGESFAAK
;
A
#
# COMPACT_ATOMS: atom_id res chain seq x y z
N MET A 1 4.58 -27.96 3.13
CA MET A 1 3.21 -27.63 2.70
C MET A 1 3.30 -26.26 2.06
N THR A 2 3.06 -26.18 0.76
CA THR A 2 3.21 -24.91 0.01
C THR A 2 1.87 -24.20 0.03
N ASP A 3 1.77 -23.12 0.78
CA ASP A 3 0.57 -22.28 0.77
C ASP A 3 0.25 -21.86 -0.66
N THR A 4 -1.00 -22.03 -1.07
CA THR A 4 -1.44 -21.64 -2.42
C THR A 4 -1.47 -20.11 -2.55
N PRO A 5 -1.20 -19.55 -3.74
CA PRO A 5 -1.28 -18.11 -3.98
C PRO A 5 -2.59 -17.46 -3.52
N ALA A 6 -3.70 -18.19 -3.63
CA ALA A 6 -5.02 -17.72 -3.20
C ALA A 6 -5.13 -17.58 -1.67
N ASN A 7 -4.51 -18.49 -0.90
CA ASN A 7 -4.50 -18.39 0.56
C ASN A 7 -3.55 -17.30 1.06
N LEU A 8 -2.42 -17.12 0.39
CA LEU A 8 -1.47 -16.03 0.70
C LEU A 8 -2.10 -14.65 0.50
N LYS A 9 -2.94 -14.48 -0.53
CA LYS A 9 -3.68 -13.22 -0.76
C LYS A 9 -4.66 -12.86 0.36
N LYS A 10 -5.19 -13.83 1.10
CA LYS A 10 -6.08 -13.60 2.26
C LYS A 10 -5.34 -13.05 3.48
N VAL A 11 -4.01 -13.09 3.48
CA VAL A 11 -3.18 -12.57 4.58
C VAL A 11 -3.19 -11.03 4.59
N MET A 12 -3.39 -10.39 3.43
CA MET A 12 -3.52 -8.94 3.37
C MET A 12 -4.89 -8.50 3.90
N ASN A 13 -4.89 -7.86 5.07
CA ASN A 13 -6.11 -7.38 5.72
C ASN A 13 -6.45 -5.95 5.30
N GLY A 14 -7.12 -5.80 4.15
CA GLY A 14 -7.56 -4.51 3.59
C GLY A 14 -7.84 -4.59 2.09
N GLU A 15 -8.31 -3.48 1.53
CA GLU A 15 -8.47 -3.33 0.08
C GLU A 15 -7.18 -2.76 -0.52
N VAL A 16 -6.78 -3.26 -1.69
CA VAL A 16 -5.63 -2.75 -2.42
C VAL A 16 -6.10 -1.77 -3.48
N VAL A 17 -5.58 -0.55 -3.43
CA VAL A 17 -5.85 0.48 -4.44
C VAL A 17 -4.58 0.77 -5.20
N GLU A 18 -4.62 0.63 -6.51
CA GLU A 18 -3.57 1.09 -7.40
C GLU A 18 -3.80 2.56 -7.73
N LEU A 19 -2.76 3.38 -7.61
CA LEU A 19 -2.76 4.82 -7.79
C LEU A 19 -1.68 5.21 -8.79
N VAL A 20 -2.04 6.05 -9.76
CA VAL A 20 -1.14 6.70 -10.72
C VAL A 20 -1.13 8.19 -10.44
N CYS A 21 0.06 8.77 -10.26
CA CYS A 21 0.22 10.17 -9.92
C CYS A 21 1.48 10.77 -10.54
N SER A 22 1.54 12.10 -10.61
CA SER A 22 2.63 12.83 -11.25
C SER A 22 3.98 12.73 -10.53
N ASN A 23 4.00 12.41 -9.24
CA ASN A 23 5.23 12.28 -8.45
C ASN A 23 5.19 11.10 -7.46
N ILE A 24 5.54 9.91 -7.95
CA ILE A 24 5.55 8.67 -7.17
C ILE A 24 6.38 8.77 -5.90
N ARG A 25 7.57 9.38 -5.95
CA ARG A 25 8.46 9.48 -4.78
C ARG A 25 7.88 10.41 -3.71
N GLY A 26 7.34 11.55 -4.12
CA GLY A 26 6.67 12.49 -3.24
C GLY A 26 5.42 11.89 -2.61
N SER A 27 4.56 11.27 -3.43
CA SER A 27 3.35 10.60 -2.96
C SER A 27 3.67 9.50 -1.97
N PHE A 28 4.65 8.65 -2.27
CA PHE A 28 5.06 7.59 -1.35
C PHE A 28 5.47 8.14 0.02
N ALA A 29 6.25 9.22 0.06
CA ALA A 29 6.70 9.83 1.31
C ALA A 29 5.56 10.47 2.11
N LEU A 30 4.55 11.02 1.45
CA LEU A 30 3.35 11.59 2.07
C LEU A 30 2.41 10.50 2.57
N LEU A 31 2.13 9.49 1.75
CA LEU A 31 1.23 8.38 2.05
C LEU A 31 1.77 7.49 3.17
N LYS A 32 3.09 7.45 3.38
CA LYS A 32 3.68 6.81 4.57
C LYS A 32 3.34 7.51 5.89
N LYS A 33 2.91 8.76 5.86
CA LYS A 33 2.64 9.57 7.06
C LYS A 33 1.16 9.64 7.43
N ILE A 34 0.26 9.25 6.53
CA ILE A 34 -1.19 9.33 6.74
C ILE A 34 -1.71 8.03 7.35
N SER A 35 -2.51 8.13 8.41
CA SER A 35 -3.05 6.95 9.11
C SER A 35 -4.13 6.18 8.32
N LEU A 36 -4.67 6.79 7.26
CA LEU A 36 -5.66 6.16 6.37
C LEU A 36 -5.05 5.04 5.51
N VAL A 37 -3.72 5.08 5.29
CA VAL A 37 -3.00 4.10 4.50
C VAL A 37 -2.25 3.16 5.45
N LYS A 38 -2.64 1.88 5.47
CA LYS A 38 -1.95 0.86 6.27
C LYS A 38 -0.56 0.57 5.73
N GLU A 39 -0.47 0.48 4.42
CA GLU A 39 0.76 0.15 3.72
C GLU A 39 0.78 0.84 2.37
N VAL A 40 1.95 1.35 1.97
CA VAL A 40 2.21 1.87 0.64
C VAL A 40 3.37 1.13 0.03
N GLN A 41 3.15 0.61 -1.17
CA GLN A 41 4.10 -0.18 -1.93
C GLN A 41 4.28 0.48 -3.31
N ALA A 42 5.52 0.58 -3.78
CA ALA A 42 5.82 1.17 -5.10
C ALA A 42 6.08 0.08 -6.14
N PHE A 43 5.41 0.18 -7.28
CA PHE A 43 5.48 -0.75 -8.40
C PHE A 43 5.77 0.02 -9.69
N GLY A 44 7.05 0.19 -10.02
CA GLY A 44 7.47 0.96 -11.19
C GLY A 44 7.01 2.41 -11.10
N ASP A 45 6.06 2.79 -11.95
CA ASP A 45 5.41 4.10 -12.05
C ASP A 45 4.07 4.19 -11.31
N ARG A 46 3.73 3.18 -10.48
CA ARG A 46 2.46 3.10 -9.74
C ARG A 46 2.68 2.92 -8.25
N LEU A 47 1.68 3.29 -7.46
CA LEU A 47 1.62 3.02 -6.02
C LEU A 47 0.45 2.10 -5.71
N ASN A 48 0.71 1.06 -4.92
CA ASN A 48 -0.36 0.24 -4.35
C ASN A 48 -0.52 0.62 -2.87
N LEU A 49 -1.73 0.99 -2.51
CA LEU A 49 -2.14 1.38 -1.17
C LEU A 49 -2.98 0.28 -0.56
N VAL A 50 -2.68 -0.11 0.67
CA VAL A 50 -3.54 -0.99 1.46
C VAL A 50 -4.36 -0.10 2.39
N VAL A 51 -5.67 -0.08 2.20
CA VAL A 51 -6.62 0.76 2.96
C VAL A 51 -7.68 -0.09 3.64
N ASN A 52 -8.39 0.46 4.63
CA ASN A 52 -9.49 -0.27 5.27
C ASN A 52 -10.72 -0.32 4.36
N SER A 53 -11.06 0.83 3.78
CA SER A 53 -12.21 0.98 2.91
C SER A 53 -11.88 1.96 1.80
N SER A 54 -11.68 1.42 0.59
CA SER A 54 -11.40 2.20 -0.62
C SER A 54 -12.46 3.27 -0.88
N ILE A 55 -13.74 2.96 -0.59
CA ILE A 55 -14.86 3.88 -0.78
C ILE A 55 -14.77 5.10 0.15
N ASN A 56 -14.35 4.91 1.41
CA ASN A 56 -14.33 5.98 2.41
C ASN A 56 -12.98 6.70 2.49
N ASP A 57 -11.89 5.95 2.35
CA ASP A 57 -10.54 6.44 2.61
C ASP A 57 -9.96 7.17 1.39
N MET A 58 -10.29 6.73 0.16
CA MET A 58 -9.65 7.27 -1.05
C MET A 58 -9.96 8.73 -1.30
N GLN A 59 -11.17 9.21 -1.01
CA GLN A 59 -11.49 10.63 -1.20
C GLN A 59 -10.59 11.53 -0.34
N SER A 60 -10.33 11.12 0.90
CA SER A 60 -9.46 11.87 1.83
C SER A 60 -7.99 11.76 1.42
N ILE A 61 -7.57 10.59 0.92
CA ILE A 61 -6.22 10.37 0.39
C ILE A 61 -5.96 11.23 -0.85
N ILE A 62 -6.94 11.30 -1.76
CA ILE A 62 -6.88 12.12 -2.97
C ILE A 62 -6.70 13.59 -2.59
N GLN A 63 -7.59 14.11 -1.74
CA GLN A 63 -7.50 15.50 -1.28
C GLN A 63 -6.15 15.80 -0.63
N TYR A 64 -5.65 14.92 0.23
CA TYR A 64 -4.36 15.11 0.90
C TYR A 64 -3.19 15.19 -0.10
N LEU A 65 -3.20 14.38 -1.16
CA LEU A 65 -2.19 14.44 -2.21
C LEU A 65 -2.30 15.73 -3.03
N GLU A 66 -3.51 16.13 -3.40
CA GLU A 66 -3.76 17.37 -4.16
C GLU A 66 -3.33 18.62 -3.37
N GLU A 67 -3.62 18.67 -2.07
CA GLU A 67 -3.17 19.75 -1.17
C GLU A 67 -1.63 19.86 -1.10
N ASN A 68 -0.92 18.77 -1.40
CA ASN A 68 0.54 18.73 -1.48
C ASN A 68 1.07 18.86 -2.92
N SER A 69 0.25 19.41 -3.84
CA SER A 69 0.61 19.63 -5.24
C SER A 69 0.96 18.33 -6.00
N ILE A 70 0.33 17.22 -5.63
CA ILE A 70 0.44 15.95 -6.35
C ILE A 70 -0.84 15.73 -7.15
N GLU A 71 -0.68 15.67 -8.47
CA GLU A 71 -1.77 15.37 -9.39
C GLU A 71 -1.98 13.86 -9.48
N ILE A 72 -3.23 13.44 -9.37
CA ILE A 72 -3.65 12.05 -9.51
C ILE A 72 -4.22 11.86 -10.90
N THR A 73 -3.63 10.94 -11.65
CA THR A 73 -4.03 10.66 -13.03
C THR A 73 -5.11 9.59 -13.09
N ASP A 74 -4.99 8.54 -12.27
CA ASP A 74 -5.94 7.42 -12.23
C ASP A 74 -5.81 6.70 -10.88
N TRP A 75 -6.91 6.09 -10.43
CA TRP A 75 -6.87 5.12 -9.34
C TRP A 75 -7.95 4.06 -9.50
N ARG A 76 -7.69 2.86 -9.00
CA ARG A 76 -8.64 1.75 -9.06
C ARG A 76 -8.41 0.73 -7.95
N VAL A 77 -9.49 0.11 -7.50
CA VAL A 77 -9.42 -1.04 -6.58
C VAL A 77 -8.97 -2.26 -7.36
N VAL A 78 -7.95 -2.96 -6.85
CA VAL A 78 -7.39 -4.17 -7.46
C VAL A 78 -7.37 -5.31 -6.45
N GLN A 79 -7.37 -6.55 -6.94
CA GLN A 79 -7.10 -7.69 -6.07
C GLN A 79 -5.62 -7.71 -5.68
N PRO A 80 -5.28 -8.09 -4.42
CA PRO A 80 -3.90 -8.25 -4.02
C PRO A 80 -3.18 -9.24 -4.94
N SER A 81 -2.02 -8.84 -5.45
CA SER A 81 -1.10 -9.71 -6.19
C SER A 81 -0.22 -10.52 -5.24
N LEU A 82 0.47 -11.53 -5.77
CA LEU A 82 1.49 -12.25 -4.99
C LEU A 82 2.62 -11.32 -4.53
N GLU A 83 3.01 -10.35 -5.37
CA GLU A 83 4.02 -9.37 -5.03
C GLU A 83 3.58 -8.49 -3.86
N ASN A 84 2.29 -8.10 -3.83
CA ASN A 84 1.76 -7.34 -2.70
C ASN A 84 1.86 -8.12 -1.38
N VAL A 85 1.52 -9.41 -1.41
CA VAL A 85 1.63 -10.28 -0.24
C VAL A 85 3.09 -10.44 0.17
N PHE A 86 3.99 -10.66 -0.78
CA PHE A 86 5.41 -10.83 -0.51
C PHE A 86 6.01 -9.60 0.17
N ILE A 87 5.73 -8.39 -0.34
CA ILE A 87 6.20 -7.14 0.25
C ILE A 87 5.61 -6.92 1.63
N SER A 88 4.31 -7.20 1.82
CA SER A 88 3.65 -7.04 3.11
C SER A 88 4.27 -7.97 4.17
N LEU A 89 4.54 -9.24 3.81
CA LEU A 89 5.22 -10.20 4.69
C LEU A 89 6.66 -9.77 5.05
N LEU A 90 7.40 -9.18 4.12
CA LEU A 90 8.75 -8.66 4.39
C LEU A 90 8.71 -7.42 5.30
N THR A 91 7.69 -6.58 5.14
CA THR A 91 7.53 -5.34 5.91
C THR A 91 7.05 -5.64 7.33
N ASP A 92 6.14 -6.60 7.49
CA ASP A 92 5.65 -7.06 8.80
C ASP A 92 6.77 -7.69 9.66
N ARG A 93 7.68 -8.45 9.02
CA ARG A 93 8.85 -9.04 9.71
C ARG A 93 9.88 -8.05 10.24
N LYS A 94 9.83 -6.76 9.87
CA LYS A 94 10.74 -5.75 10.43
C LYS A 94 10.50 -5.43 11.91
N ILE A 95 9.50 -6.04 12.57
CA ILE A 95 9.36 -6.00 14.04
C ILE A 95 9.95 -7.26 14.72
N GLY A 96 10.31 -8.31 13.98
CA GLY A 96 10.83 -9.57 14.54
C GLY A 96 12.35 -9.64 14.76
N GLU A 97 13.15 -8.78 14.10
CA GLU A 97 14.63 -8.83 14.18
C GLU A 97 15.22 -7.90 15.26
N SER A 98 14.42 -7.34 16.16
CA SER A 98 14.93 -6.60 17.33
C SER A 98 15.24 -7.51 18.54
N PHE A 99 15.04 -8.83 18.46
CA PHE A 99 15.25 -9.77 19.57
C PHE A 99 16.37 -10.81 19.36
N ALA A 100 17.21 -10.68 18.32
CA ALA A 100 18.35 -11.58 18.10
C ALA A 100 19.72 -10.88 18.26
N ALA A 101 19.78 -9.85 19.11
CA ALA A 101 21.05 -9.25 19.52
C ALA A 101 21.05 -9.01 21.04
N LYS A 102 21.18 -10.10 21.80
CA LYS A 102 22.08 -10.16 22.97
C LYS A 102 22.38 -11.60 23.36
#